data_AF-A0A5J4N6E0-F1
#
_entry.id   AF-A0A5J4N6E0-F1
#
_cell.length_a   1.000
_cell.length_b   1.000
_cell.length_c   1.000
_cell.angle_alpha   90.00
_cell.angle_beta   90.00
_cell.angle_gamma   90.00
#
_symmetry.space_group_name_H-M   'P 1'
#
loop_
_entity.id
_entity.type
_entity.pdbx_description
1 polymer ?
#
loop_
_entity_poly.entity_id
_entity_poly.type
_entity_poly.pdbx_seq_one_letter_code
_entity_poly.pdbx_strand_id
1 'polypeptide(L)'
;MLRLDLPENTSLVEDVVTILEFTGHLIEHSIYRYLYGSWNHILALFGSENMDILLAVLGLSYNFSKRSNYFVRLDPYNKKMVLDRLVSIAETWGGTENNFGLAACCDPAHVSHHG
;
A
#
# COMPACT_ATOMS: atom_id res chain seq x y z
N MET A 1 12.07 1.54 -7.08
CA MET A 1 11.61 1.57 -8.47
C MET A 1 11.37 0.19 -9.09
N LEU A 2 10.09 -0.16 -9.24
CA LEU A 2 9.57 -1.31 -9.95
C LEU A 2 9.33 -0.96 -11.43
N ARG A 3 9.17 -1.97 -12.31
CA ARG A 3 8.85 -1.73 -13.73
C ARG A 3 7.56 -0.92 -13.92
N LEU A 4 6.56 -1.15 -13.06
CA LEU A 4 5.28 -0.45 -13.10
C LEU A 4 5.39 1.03 -12.72
N ASP A 5 6.50 1.46 -12.11
CA ASP A 5 6.72 2.87 -11.74
C ASP A 5 7.15 3.72 -12.94
N LEU A 6 7.45 3.08 -14.09
CA LEU A 6 7.80 3.81 -15.31
C LEU A 6 6.56 4.52 -15.88
N PRO A 7 6.68 5.80 -16.29
CA PRO A 7 5.52 6.62 -16.71
C PRO A 7 4.78 6.06 -17.94
N GLU A 8 5.45 5.27 -18.79
CA GLU A 8 4.83 4.58 -19.92
C GLU A 8 3.93 3.40 -19.53
N ASN A 9 3.96 2.95 -18.27
CA ASN A 9 3.27 1.76 -17.79
C ASN A 9 1.97 2.06 -17.01
N THR A 10 1.26 3.13 -17.36
CA THR A 10 0.00 3.51 -16.70
C THR A 10 -1.06 2.41 -16.74
N SER A 11 -1.22 1.71 -17.87
CA SER A 11 -2.17 0.59 -17.95
C SER A 11 -1.80 -0.56 -17.01
N LEU A 12 -0.50 -0.81 -16.82
CA LEU A 12 -0.03 -1.84 -15.88
C LEU A 12 -0.33 -1.46 -14.44
N VAL A 13 -0.24 -0.17 -14.10
CA VAL A 13 -0.66 0.34 -12.79
C VAL A 13 -2.14 0.04 -12.56
N GLU A 14 -3.00 0.40 -13.51
CA GLU A 14 -4.45 0.15 -13.43
C GLU A 14 -4.78 -1.34 -13.28
N ASP A 15 -4.11 -2.21 -14.04
CA ASP A 15 -4.29 -3.65 -13.96
C ASP A 15 -3.91 -4.20 -12.57
N VAL A 16 -2.76 -3.75 -12.04
CA VAL A 16 -2.29 -4.20 -10.72
C VAL A 16 -3.21 -3.70 -9.61
N VAL A 17 -3.64 -2.43 -9.66
CA VAL A 17 -4.62 -1.89 -8.70
C VAL A 17 -5.91 -2.71 -8.75
N THR A 18 -6.45 -2.97 -9.92
CA THR A 18 -7.67 -3.78 -10.11
C THR A 18 -7.53 -5.18 -9.49
N ILE A 19 -6.37 -5.83 -9.69
CA ILE A 19 -6.10 -7.15 -9.11
C ILE A 19 -6.02 -7.07 -7.58
N LEU A 20 -5.37 -6.06 -7.02
CA LEU A 20 -5.23 -5.87 -5.58
C LEU A 20 -6.59 -5.61 -4.90
N GLU A 21 -7.43 -4.76 -5.50
CA GLU A 21 -8.77 -4.47 -5.01
C GLU A 21 -9.68 -5.69 -5.07
N PHE A 22 -9.70 -6.40 -6.20
CA PHE A 22 -10.41 -7.67 -6.33
C PHE A 22 -9.95 -8.70 -5.28
N THR A 23 -8.63 -8.82 -5.08
CA THR A 23 -8.07 -9.70 -4.05
C THR A 23 -8.54 -9.27 -2.66
N GLY A 24 -8.61 -7.95 -2.40
CA GLY A 24 -9.14 -7.40 -1.16
C GLY A 24 -10.57 -7.86 -0.88
N HIS A 25 -11.44 -7.77 -1.88
CA HIS A 25 -12.81 -8.27 -1.77
C HIS A 25 -12.86 -9.78 -1.56
N LEU A 26 -12.04 -10.55 -2.28
CA LEU A 26 -11.96 -11.99 -2.12
C LEU A 26 -11.55 -12.37 -0.69
N ILE A 27 -10.55 -11.70 -0.12
CA ILE A 27 -10.06 -11.96 1.23
C ILE A 27 -11.10 -11.59 2.29
N GLU A 28 -11.83 -10.50 2.09
CA GLU A 28 -12.88 -10.05 3.02
C GLU A 28 -14.05 -11.03 3.10
N HIS A 29 -14.42 -11.64 1.97
CA HIS A 29 -15.56 -12.53 1.85
C HIS A 29 -15.22 -14.02 1.81
N SER A 30 -13.93 -14.40 1.90
CA SER A 30 -13.51 -15.80 1.88
C SER A 30 -13.22 -16.38 3.28
N ILE A 31 -13.66 -17.62 3.47
CA ILE A 31 -13.31 -18.45 4.64
C ILE A 31 -11.90 -19.03 4.53
N TYR A 32 -11.35 -19.19 3.32
CA TYR A 32 -10.04 -19.78 3.06
C TYR A 32 -8.92 -18.75 2.87
N ARG A 33 -9.09 -17.55 3.42
CA ARG A 33 -8.12 -16.43 3.31
C ARG A 33 -6.68 -16.78 3.72
N TYR A 34 -6.51 -17.79 4.57
CA TYR A 34 -5.20 -18.27 5.01
C TYR A 34 -4.42 -19.02 3.90
N LEU A 35 -5.08 -19.42 2.82
CA LEU A 35 -4.46 -20.07 1.66
C LEU A 35 -3.80 -19.07 0.69
N TYR A 36 -3.95 -17.76 0.93
CA TYR A 36 -3.31 -16.76 0.09
C TYR A 36 -1.78 -16.86 0.20
N GLY A 37 -1.16 -17.41 -0.86
CA GLY A 37 0.28 -17.70 -0.92
C GLY A 37 1.13 -16.62 -1.59
N SER A 38 0.51 -15.56 -2.12
CA SER A 38 1.18 -14.57 -2.98
C SER A 38 1.68 -13.33 -2.24
N TRP A 39 1.85 -13.39 -0.91
CA TRP A 39 2.22 -12.23 -0.10
C TRP A 39 3.58 -11.62 -0.46
N ASN A 40 4.54 -12.41 -0.94
CA ASN A 40 5.82 -11.88 -1.43
C ASN A 40 5.64 -10.85 -2.55
N HIS A 41 4.59 -10.99 -3.38
CA HIS A 41 4.26 -10.00 -4.40
C HIS A 41 3.74 -8.70 -3.77
N ILE A 42 2.91 -8.79 -2.72
CA ILE A 42 2.43 -7.62 -1.97
C ILE A 42 3.61 -6.89 -1.31
N LEU A 43 4.56 -7.62 -0.72
CA LEU A 43 5.79 -7.05 -0.16
C LEU A 43 6.66 -6.37 -1.20
N ALA A 44 6.78 -6.94 -2.40
CA ALA A 44 7.50 -6.29 -3.49
C ALA A 44 6.80 -4.97 -3.91
N LEU A 45 5.46 -4.98 -3.97
CA LEU A 45 4.66 -3.81 -4.34
C LEU A 45 4.69 -2.69 -3.29
N PHE A 46 4.98 -2.99 -2.02
CA PHE A 46 5.29 -1.94 -1.02
C PHE A 46 6.50 -1.06 -1.42
N GLY A 47 7.37 -1.55 -2.31
CA GLY A 47 8.49 -0.79 -2.86
C GLY A 47 8.14 0.13 -4.02
N SER A 48 6.87 0.16 -4.47
CA SER A 48 6.37 1.03 -5.53
C SER A 48 6.54 2.51 -5.16
N GLU A 49 6.84 3.35 -6.14
CA GLU A 49 6.83 4.82 -6.02
C GLU A 49 5.49 5.40 -6.47
N ASN A 50 4.73 4.64 -7.27
CA ASN A 50 3.35 4.99 -7.62
C ASN A 50 2.42 4.94 -6.38
N MET A 51 1.71 6.05 -6.15
CA MET A 51 0.83 6.23 -4.98
C MET A 51 -0.46 5.39 -5.04
N ASP A 52 -1.02 5.16 -6.22
CA ASP A 52 -2.22 4.34 -6.39
C ASP A 52 -1.94 2.87 -6.03
N ILE A 53 -0.77 2.37 -6.44
CA ILE A 53 -0.28 1.05 -6.05
C ILE A 53 -0.07 0.97 -4.54
N LEU A 54 0.60 1.96 -3.95
CA LEU A 54 0.82 1.99 -2.49
C LEU A 54 -0.50 1.99 -1.73
N LEU A 55 -1.49 2.77 -2.17
CA LEU A 55 -2.81 2.82 -1.55
C LEU A 55 -3.54 1.47 -1.64
N ALA A 56 -3.53 0.83 -2.81
CA ALA A 56 -4.12 -0.48 -3.02
C ALA A 56 -3.44 -1.57 -2.16
N VAL A 57 -2.10 -1.55 -2.08
CA VAL A 57 -1.30 -2.46 -1.24
C VAL A 57 -1.61 -2.28 0.25
N LEU A 58 -1.71 -1.02 0.72
CA LEU A 58 -2.08 -0.70 2.09
C LEU A 58 -3.50 -1.17 2.42
N GLY A 59 -4.46 -0.95 1.51
CA GLY A 59 -5.84 -1.40 1.66
C GLY A 59 -5.95 -2.93 1.78
N LEU A 60 -5.27 -3.66 0.89
CA LEU A 60 -5.22 -5.12 0.94
C LEU A 60 -4.55 -5.62 2.23
N SER A 61 -3.43 -5.01 2.61
CA SER A 61 -2.71 -5.31 3.85
C SER A 61 -3.59 -5.09 5.08
N TYR A 62 -4.34 -4.00 5.12
CA TYR A 62 -5.30 -3.71 6.19
C TYR A 62 -6.44 -4.75 6.24
N ASN A 63 -6.93 -5.21 5.09
CA ASN A 63 -7.91 -6.31 5.07
C ASN A 63 -7.36 -7.60 5.69
N PHE A 64 -6.09 -7.93 5.43
CA PHE A 64 -5.43 -9.04 6.11
C PHE A 64 -5.30 -8.79 7.63
N SER A 65 -4.93 -7.58 8.06
CA SER A 65 -4.72 -7.29 9.50
C SER A 65 -5.97 -7.48 10.34
N LYS A 66 -7.15 -7.09 9.82
CA LYS A 66 -8.42 -7.18 10.55
C LYS A 66 -8.84 -8.60 10.93
N ARG A 67 -8.46 -9.61 10.13
CA ARG A 67 -9.16 -10.92 10.16
C ARG A 67 -8.32 -12.18 10.02
N SER A 68 -7.03 -12.10 9.74
CA SER A 68 -6.27 -13.30 9.33
C SER A 68 -5.15 -13.72 10.27
N ASN A 69 -4.86 -12.96 11.34
CA ASN A 69 -3.65 -13.11 12.16
C ASN A 69 -2.37 -13.24 11.30
N TYR A 70 -2.40 -12.76 10.05
CA TYR A 70 -1.36 -13.01 9.08
C TYR A 70 -0.08 -12.28 9.46
N PHE A 71 -0.20 -11.01 9.87
CA PHE A 71 0.91 -10.27 10.47
C PHE A 71 1.54 -10.96 11.66
N VAL A 72 0.81 -11.79 12.41
CA VAL A 72 1.40 -12.57 13.50
C VAL A 72 2.27 -13.71 12.96
N ARG A 73 1.84 -14.37 11.88
CA ARG A 73 2.54 -15.51 11.24
C ARG A 73 3.65 -15.12 10.27
N LEU A 74 3.72 -13.87 9.85
CA LEU A 74 4.82 -13.35 9.04
C LEU A 74 6.15 -13.57 9.77
N ASP A 75 7.17 -13.98 9.02
CA ASP A 75 8.52 -14.10 9.55
C ASP A 75 9.05 -12.72 9.97
N PRO A 76 10.05 -12.67 10.88
CA PRO A 76 10.56 -11.41 11.40
C PRO A 76 11.13 -10.47 10.34
N TYR A 77 11.73 -10.99 9.27
CA TYR A 77 12.33 -10.19 8.20
C TYR A 77 11.25 -9.43 7.43
N ASN A 78 10.21 -10.14 6.99
CA ASN A 78 9.11 -9.52 6.26
C ASN A 78 8.28 -8.57 7.15
N LYS A 79 8.11 -8.86 8.45
CA LYS A 79 7.52 -7.90 9.41
C LYS A 79 8.29 -6.60 9.45
N LYS A 80 9.63 -6.70 9.56
CA LYS A 80 10.51 -5.53 9.60
C LYS A 80 10.39 -4.71 8.31
N MET A 81 10.41 -5.37 7.15
CA MET A 81 10.28 -4.68 5.86
C MET A 81 8.97 -3.87 5.73
N VAL A 82 7.83 -4.47 6.13
CA VAL A 82 6.54 -3.75 6.14
C VAL A 82 6.59 -2.56 7.09
N LEU A 83 7.12 -2.76 8.31
CA LEU A 83 7.20 -1.69 9.31
C LEU A 83 8.09 -0.54 8.83
N ASP A 84 9.30 -0.84 8.37
CA ASP A 84 10.26 0.17 7.89
C ASP A 84 9.64 0.98 6.73
N ARG A 85 8.87 0.33 5.84
CA ARG A 85 8.17 1.05 4.76
C ARG A 85 7.02 1.91 5.27
N LEU A 86 6.20 1.40 6.19
CA LEU A 86 5.10 2.17 6.79
C LEU A 86 5.61 3.41 7.54
N VAL A 87 6.73 3.28 8.26
CA VAL A 87 7.42 4.39 8.93
C VAL A 87 7.88 5.42 7.90
N SER A 88 8.57 4.98 6.84
CA SER A 88 9.03 5.89 5.77
C SER A 88 7.87 6.64 5.10
N ILE A 89 6.73 5.98 4.84
CA ILE A 89 5.52 6.64 4.31
C ILE A 89 5.00 7.67 5.31
N ALA A 90 4.89 7.31 6.60
CA ALA A 90 4.41 8.21 7.64
C ALA A 90 5.31 9.44 7.82
N GLU A 91 6.64 9.26 7.75
CA GLU A 91 7.62 10.35 7.79
C GLU A 91 7.50 11.27 6.56
N THR A 92 7.22 10.71 5.39
CA THR A 92 7.03 11.50 4.16
C THR A 92 5.74 12.31 4.21
N TRP A 93 4.69 11.79 4.86
CA TRP A 93 3.37 12.43 4.96
C TRP A 93 3.18 13.33 6.20
N GLY A 94 4.18 13.44 7.08
CA GLY A 94 4.03 14.19 8.34
C GLY A 94 5.30 14.44 9.14
N GLY A 95 6.48 14.27 8.55
CA GLY A 95 7.76 14.55 9.19
C GLY A 95 7.98 16.05 9.43
N THR A 96 8.76 16.34 10.47
CA THR A 96 9.17 17.68 10.94
C THR A 96 9.76 18.61 9.88
N GLU A 97 10.13 18.08 8.71
CA GLU A 97 10.79 18.84 7.64
C GLU A 97 9.81 19.36 6.58
N ASN A 98 8.58 18.83 6.51
CA ASN A 98 7.61 19.18 5.46
C ASN A 98 6.38 19.96 5.95
N ASN A 99 6.19 20.17 7.27
CA ASN A 99 5.04 20.92 7.85
C ASN A 99 3.66 20.57 7.23
N PHE A 100 3.53 19.38 6.65
CA PHE A 100 2.34 18.97 5.92
C PHE A 100 1.64 17.92 6.77
N GLY A 101 0.64 18.34 7.54
CA GLY A 101 -0.20 17.39 8.24
C GLY A 101 -1.12 16.69 7.26
N LEU A 102 -1.41 15.40 7.47
CA LEU A 102 -2.38 14.65 6.66
C LEU A 102 -3.75 15.36 6.55
N ALA A 103 -4.11 16.16 7.55
CA ALA A 103 -5.31 17.00 7.56
C ALA A 103 -5.27 18.15 6.53
N ALA A 104 -4.08 18.64 6.16
CA ALA A 104 -3.90 19.68 5.13
C ALA A 104 -4.15 19.14 3.70
N CYS A 105 -3.99 17.83 3.46
CA CYS A 105 -4.39 17.20 2.19
C CYS A 105 -5.88 17.31 1.89
N CYS A 106 -6.71 17.46 2.93
CA CYS A 106 -8.15 17.58 2.80
C CYS A 106 -8.62 19.04 2.67
N ASP A 107 -7.71 20.02 2.68
CA ASP A 107 -8.03 21.42 2.46
C ASP A 107 -8.01 21.75 0.94
N PRO A 108 -9.17 22.03 0.32
CA PRO A 108 -9.21 22.37 -1.11
C PRO A 108 -8.44 23.63 -1.46
N ALA A 109 -8.12 24.51 -0.49
CA ALA A 109 -7.30 25.70 -0.73
C ALA A 109 -5.81 25.38 -0.89
N HIS A 110 -5.33 24.22 -0.41
CA HIS A 110 -3.91 23.85 -0.49
C HIS A 110 -3.58 23.03 -1.75
N VAL A 111 -4.56 22.33 -2.33
CA VAL A 111 -4.39 21.49 -3.54
C VAL A 111 -4.19 22.34 -4.82
N SER A 112 -4.67 23.58 -4.83
CA SER A 112 -4.67 24.47 -5.99
C SER A 112 -3.37 25.24 -6.24
N HIS A 113 -2.38 25.16 -5.34
CA HIS A 113 -1.13 25.92 -5.44
C HIS A 113 0.06 25.15 -6.07
N HIS A 114 -0.13 23.89 -6.48
CA HIS A 114 0.91 23.06 -7.09
C HIS A 114 0.63 22.64 -8.55
N GLY A 115 -0.22 23.39 -9.27
CA GLY A 115 -0.43 23.25 -10.72
C GLY A 115 0.52 24.08 -11.56
#